data_AF-A0A7K4AEZ0-F1
#
_entry.id   AF-A0A7K4AEZ0-F1
#
_cell.length_a   1.000
_cell.length_b   1.000
_cell.length_c   1.000
_cell.angle_alpha   90.00
_cell.angle_beta   90.00
_cell.angle_gamma   90.00
#
_symmetry.space_group_name_H-M   'P 1'
#
loop_
_entity.id
_entity.type
_entity.pdbx_description
1 polymer ?
#
loop_
_entity_poly.entity_id
_entity_poly.type
_entity_poly.pdbx_seq_one_letter_code
_entity_poly.pdbx_strand_id
1 'polypeptide(L)'
;MTAHRIDEGIYHPKDLEDREISRAAPSPPGRIVSLTPIASELICIFGCIDRIVGRDDHSTFPPALGEKPAVGSGVYRTISAKRVLDLDPDIVVTGRRVPQEEFEKIGSAG
;
A
#
# COMPACT_ATOMS: atom_id res chain seq x y z
N MET A 1 12.22 -4.62 33.74
CA MET A 1 11.98 -3.25 33.24
C MET A 1 13.26 -2.83 32.55
N THR A 2 13.26 -2.79 31.21
CA THR A 2 14.43 -2.40 30.41
C THR A 2 13.92 -1.59 29.22
N ALA A 3 14.44 -0.37 29.08
CA ALA A 3 14.17 0.50 27.96
C ALA A 3 15.19 0.24 26.85
N HIS A 4 14.75 0.19 25.59
CA HIS A 4 15.64 0.17 24.43
C HIS A 4 15.31 1.31 23.48
N ARG A 5 16.30 2.18 23.30
CA ARG A 5 16.38 3.22 22.28
C ARG A 5 16.95 2.60 21.01
N ILE A 6 16.45 2.99 19.84
CA ILE A 6 17.14 2.73 18.58
C ILE A 6 17.60 4.11 18.08
N ASP A 7 18.91 4.34 18.22
CA ASP A 7 19.61 5.42 17.54
C ASP A 7 19.74 5.06 16.05
N GLU A 8 19.62 6.07 15.20
CA GLU A 8 19.65 5.93 13.74
C GLU A 8 20.93 5.23 13.25
N GLY A 9 20.80 4.02 12.73
CA GLY A 9 21.93 3.31 12.13
C GLY A 9 21.60 1.85 11.80
N ILE A 10 21.40 1.57 10.51
CA ILE A 10 21.34 0.25 9.88
C ILE A 10 20.06 -0.57 10.19
N TYR A 11 19.28 -0.81 9.13
CA TYR A 11 18.08 -1.66 9.08
C TYR A 11 18.31 -2.98 9.83
N HIS A 12 17.57 -3.20 10.93
CA HIS A 12 17.71 -4.40 11.74
C HIS A 12 16.65 -5.45 11.31
N PRO A 13 17.01 -6.74 11.15
CA PRO A 13 16.08 -7.79 10.72
C PRO A 13 14.82 -7.99 11.59
N LYS A 14 14.77 -7.40 12.79
CA LYS A 14 13.60 -7.46 13.67
C LYS A 14 12.47 -6.52 13.24
N ASP A 15 12.76 -5.56 12.36
CA ASP A 15 11.73 -4.69 11.76
C ASP A 15 10.94 -5.42 10.66
N LEU A 16 11.36 -6.64 10.27
CA LEU A 16 10.73 -7.53 9.30
C LEU A 16 9.65 -8.43 9.94
N GLU A 17 9.03 -8.02 11.04
CA GLU A 17 7.79 -8.69 11.45
C GLU A 17 6.77 -8.48 10.33
N ASP A 18 6.57 -9.54 9.53
CA ASP A 18 5.54 -9.62 8.51
C ASP A 18 4.20 -9.43 9.20
N ARG A 19 3.68 -8.20 9.14
CA ARG A 19 2.33 -7.89 9.60
C ARG A 19 1.34 -8.40 8.57
N GLU A 20 1.12 -9.71 8.61
CA GLU A 20 0.12 -10.37 7.80
C GLU A 20 -1.26 -9.99 8.36
N ILE A 21 -1.94 -9.06 7.67
CA ILE A 21 -3.39 -8.88 7.83
C ILE A 21 -4.03 -9.53 6.61
N SER A 22 -4.14 -10.87 6.63
CA SER A 22 -4.87 -11.62 5.63
C SER A 22 -6.34 -11.70 6.03
N ARG A 23 -7.18 -10.81 5.50
CA ARG A 23 -8.63 -11.07 5.43
C ARG A 23 -8.95 -11.73 4.10
N ALA A 24 -9.99 -12.56 4.06
CA ALA A 24 -10.40 -13.22 2.81
C ALA A 24 -10.77 -12.17 1.76
N ALA A 25 -9.90 -11.99 0.76
CA ALA A 25 -10.19 -11.20 -0.42
C ALA A 25 -10.85 -12.10 -1.48
N PRO A 26 -11.71 -11.54 -2.36
CA PRO A 26 -12.18 -12.28 -3.53
C PRO A 26 -11.00 -12.77 -4.37
N SER A 27 -11.12 -13.98 -4.91
CA SER A 27 -10.10 -14.59 -5.76
C SER A 27 -10.69 -14.87 -7.15
N PRO A 28 -10.17 -14.25 -8.22
CA PRO A 28 -9.10 -13.24 -8.19
C PRO A 28 -9.61 -11.85 -7.71
N PRO A 29 -8.74 -11.00 -7.12
CA PRO A 29 -9.09 -9.62 -6.80
C PRO A 29 -9.43 -8.84 -8.07
N GLY A 30 -10.42 -7.96 -7.99
CA GLY A 30 -10.93 -7.13 -9.07
C GLY A 30 -10.69 -5.63 -8.90
N ARG A 31 -10.44 -5.14 -7.68
CA ARG A 31 -10.30 -3.70 -7.35
C ARG A 31 -9.13 -3.45 -6.41
N ILE A 32 -7.95 -3.27 -6.99
CA ILE A 32 -6.67 -3.16 -6.31
C ILE A 32 -6.31 -1.68 -6.11
N VAL A 33 -5.98 -1.29 -4.87
CA VAL A 33 -5.18 -0.09 -4.62
C VAL A 33 -3.74 -0.51 -4.36
N SER A 34 -2.78 0.03 -5.12
CA SER A 34 -1.35 -0.32 -4.99
C SER A 34 -0.53 0.89 -4.54
N LEU A 35 0.05 0.79 -3.35
CA LEU A 35 0.71 1.91 -2.65
C LEU A 35 2.24 1.79 -2.65
N THR A 36 2.80 1.06 -3.62
CA THR A 36 4.25 1.01 -3.85
C THR A 36 4.54 0.93 -5.35
N PRO A 37 5.62 1.58 -5.85
CA PRO A 37 5.98 1.50 -7.26
C PRO A 37 6.20 0.07 -7.74
N ILE A 38 6.97 -0.72 -6.99
CA ILE A 38 7.33 -2.11 -7.36
C ILE A 38 6.08 -2.99 -7.49
N ALA A 39 5.16 -2.93 -6.54
CA ALA A 39 3.93 -3.74 -6.63
C ALA A 39 3.07 -3.31 -7.82
N SER A 40 2.94 -2.00 -8.05
CA SER A 40 2.15 -1.48 -9.17
C SER A 40 2.72 -1.93 -10.52
N GLU A 41 4.04 -1.88 -10.68
CA GLU A 41 4.71 -2.34 -11.90
C GLU A 41 4.52 -3.84 -12.13
N LEU A 42 4.67 -4.67 -11.09
CA LEU A 42 4.45 -6.12 -11.19
C LEU A 42 3.01 -6.45 -11.59
N ILE A 43 2.02 -5.80 -10.97
CA ILE A 43 0.59 -5.97 -11.34
C ILE A 43 0.38 -5.61 -12.81
N CYS A 44 1.01 -4.54 -13.30
CA CYS A 44 0.92 -4.13 -14.70
C CYS A 44 1.62 -5.13 -15.64
N ILE A 45 2.80 -5.64 -15.29
CA ILE A 45 3.54 -6.66 -16.05
C ILE A 45 2.69 -7.92 -16.26
N PHE A 46 1.89 -8.31 -15.25
CA PHE A 46 0.96 -9.42 -15.35
C PHE A 46 -0.37 -9.08 -16.05
N GLY A 47 -0.44 -7.94 -16.76
CA GLY A 47 -1.62 -7.55 -17.54
C GLY A 47 -2.82 -7.13 -16.69
N CYS A 48 -2.62 -6.77 -15.43
CA CYS A 48 -3.69 -6.47 -14.47
C CYS A 48 -3.87 -4.96 -14.19
N ILE A 49 -3.40 -4.08 -15.08
CA ILE A 49 -3.52 -2.61 -14.92
C ILE A 49 -4.98 -2.15 -14.75
N ASP A 50 -5.92 -2.80 -15.42
CA ASP A 50 -7.35 -2.46 -15.35
C ASP A 50 -7.95 -2.74 -13.97
N ARG A 51 -7.32 -3.63 -13.18
CA ARG A 51 -7.72 -3.92 -11.80
C ARG A 51 -7.19 -2.89 -10.82
N ILE A 52 -6.22 -2.05 -11.20
CA ILE A 52 -5.75 -0.96 -10.35
C ILE A 52 -6.77 0.17 -10.40
N VAL A 53 -7.39 0.46 -9.25
CA VAL A 53 -8.37 1.54 -9.05
C VAL A 53 -7.76 2.75 -8.33
N GLY A 54 -6.59 2.60 -7.72
CA GLY A 54 -5.84 3.70 -7.11
C GLY A 54 -4.37 3.37 -6.87
N ARG A 55 -3.56 4.41 -6.72
CA ARG A 55 -2.11 4.31 -6.61
C ARG A 55 -1.51 5.30 -5.61
N ASP A 56 -0.27 5.06 -5.18
CA ASP A 56 0.52 6.14 -4.58
C ASP A 56 0.98 7.17 -5.63
N ASP A 57 1.50 8.30 -5.15
CA ASP A 57 1.97 9.41 -5.99
C ASP A 57 3.12 9.01 -6.93
N HIS A 58 3.88 7.96 -6.60
CA HIS A 58 5.14 7.61 -7.26
C HIS A 58 5.00 6.46 -8.26
N SER A 59 3.93 5.68 -8.18
CA SER A 59 3.60 4.56 -9.07
C SER A 59 3.09 5.06 -10.41
N THR A 60 4.00 5.36 -11.33
CA THR A 60 3.68 6.05 -12.59
C THR A 60 4.04 5.25 -13.85
N PHE A 61 4.59 4.05 -13.70
CA PHE A 61 4.92 3.14 -14.80
C PHE A 61 3.99 1.92 -14.82
N PRO A 62 3.49 1.49 -16.00
CA PRO A 62 3.60 2.15 -17.30
C PRO A 62 2.84 3.49 -17.32
N PRO A 63 3.06 4.39 -18.30
CA PRO A 63 2.46 5.74 -18.31
C PRO A 63 0.93 5.78 -18.10
N ALA A 64 0.20 4.78 -18.58
CA ALA A 64 -1.25 4.63 -18.38
C ALA A 64 -1.66 4.53 -16.89
N LEU A 65 -0.76 4.07 -16.02
CA LEU A 65 -1.00 4.03 -14.57
C LEU A 65 -1.13 5.43 -13.98
N GLY A 66 -0.50 6.43 -14.60
CA GLY A 66 -0.58 7.83 -14.20
C GLY A 66 -2.01 8.39 -14.20
N GLU A 67 -2.91 7.81 -15.01
CA GLU A 67 -4.33 8.17 -15.11
C GLU A 67 -5.16 7.69 -13.91
N LYS A 68 -4.65 6.73 -13.13
CA LYS A 68 -5.34 6.22 -11.94
C LYS A 68 -5.28 7.24 -10.79
N PRO A 69 -6.34 7.35 -9.96
CA PRO A 69 -6.35 8.24 -8.82
C PRO A 69 -5.16 8.03 -7.87
N ALA A 70 -4.50 9.14 -7.51
CA ALA A 70 -3.45 9.14 -6.51
C ALA A 70 -4.03 9.38 -5.10
N VAL A 71 -3.60 8.57 -4.12
CA VAL A 71 -4.11 8.62 -2.73
C VAL A 71 -3.08 9.17 -1.73
N GLY A 72 -1.99 9.74 -2.23
CA GLY A 72 -0.90 10.31 -1.46
C GLY A 72 0.41 9.52 -1.61
N SER A 73 1.38 9.85 -0.77
CA SER A 73 2.75 9.33 -0.88
C SER A 73 3.16 8.58 0.37
N GLY A 74 3.61 7.33 0.22
CA GLY A 74 4.28 6.62 1.30
C GLY A 74 5.58 7.33 1.71
N VAL A 75 6.33 7.87 0.76
CA VAL A 75 7.60 8.59 1.03
C VAL A 75 7.37 9.83 1.90
N TYR A 76 6.34 10.62 1.59
CA TYR A 76 6.00 11.83 2.34
C TYR A 76 5.01 11.58 3.48
N ARG A 77 4.63 10.33 3.74
CA ARG A 77 3.66 9.94 4.77
C ARG A 77 2.30 10.65 4.64
N THR A 78 1.84 10.87 3.42
CA THR A 78 0.58 11.58 3.11
C THR A 78 -0.54 10.66 2.59
N ILE A 79 -0.34 9.34 2.62
CA ILE A 79 -1.37 8.36 2.24
C ILE A 79 -2.62 8.58 3.10
N SER A 80 -3.78 8.60 2.46
CA SER A 80 -5.07 8.79 3.12
C SER A 80 -5.96 7.56 3.00
N ALA A 81 -6.27 6.93 4.13
CA ALA A 81 -7.21 5.83 4.26
C ALA A 81 -8.58 6.21 3.70
N LYS A 82 -9.06 7.44 3.94
CA LYS A 82 -10.32 7.92 3.34
C LYS A 82 -10.27 7.83 1.81
N ARG A 83 -9.22 8.39 1.19
CA ARG A 83 -9.07 8.37 -0.28
C ARG A 83 -8.91 6.95 -0.82
N VAL A 84 -8.26 6.06 -0.06
CA VAL A 84 -8.16 4.63 -0.40
C VAL A 84 -9.53 3.97 -0.36
N LEU A 85 -10.29 4.15 0.71
CA LEU A 85 -11.59 3.50 0.92
C LEU A 85 -12.69 4.07 0.01
N ASP A 86 -12.63 5.36 -0.34
CA ASP A 86 -13.54 5.99 -1.32
C ASP A 86 -13.44 5.33 -2.71
N LEU A 87 -12.35 4.62 -3.01
CA LEU A 87 -12.16 3.87 -4.26
C LEU A 87 -12.75 2.45 -4.20
N ASP A 88 -13.36 2.05 -3.09
CA ASP A 88 -13.98 0.74 -2.89
C ASP A 88 -13.06 -0.44 -3.30
N PRO A 89 -11.82 -0.54 -2.76
CA PRO A 89 -10.91 -1.63 -3.10
C PRO A 89 -11.32 -2.94 -2.42
N ASP A 90 -11.09 -4.06 -3.10
CA ASP A 90 -11.17 -5.38 -2.49
C ASP A 90 -9.83 -5.86 -1.91
N ILE A 91 -8.72 -5.25 -2.34
CA ILE A 91 -7.39 -5.45 -1.78
C ILE A 91 -6.55 -4.17 -1.85
N VAL A 92 -5.76 -3.92 -0.80
CA VAL A 92 -4.77 -2.85 -0.76
C VAL A 92 -3.38 -3.47 -0.63
N VAL A 93 -2.52 -3.27 -1.62
CA VAL A 93 -1.12 -3.71 -1.59
C VAL A 93 -0.27 -2.54 -1.12
N THR A 94 0.45 -2.71 -0.02
CA THR A 94 1.16 -1.60 0.63
C THR A 94 2.49 -2.03 1.26
N GLY A 95 3.30 -1.06 1.66
CA GLY A 95 4.56 -1.27 2.38
C GLY A 95 4.60 -0.49 3.70
N ARG A 96 5.71 -0.63 4.44
CA ARG A 96 5.92 -0.05 5.78
C ARG A 96 5.90 1.49 5.86
N ARG A 97 5.84 2.19 4.73
CA ARG A 97 5.83 3.66 4.69
C ARG A 97 4.45 4.28 4.83
N VAL A 98 3.37 3.48 4.78
CA VAL A 98 2.04 3.97 5.15
C VAL A 98 2.01 4.24 6.65
N PRO A 99 1.53 5.42 7.11
CA PRO A 99 1.38 5.68 8.53
C PRO A 99 0.55 4.59 9.21
N GLN A 100 1.00 4.15 10.40
CA GLN A 100 0.37 3.04 11.12
C GLN A 100 -1.14 3.25 11.33
N GLU A 101 -1.54 4.48 11.68
CA GLU A 101 -2.94 4.86 11.84
C GLU A 101 -3.75 4.67 10.55
N GLU A 102 -3.20 5.04 9.40
CA GLU A 102 -3.88 4.89 8.10
C GLU A 102 -3.96 3.41 7.68
N PHE A 103 -2.91 2.63 7.97
CA PHE A 103 -2.92 1.18 7.78
C PHE A 103 -3.99 0.50 8.64
N GLU A 104 -4.11 0.86 9.91
CA GLU A 104 -5.13 0.33 10.82
C GLU A 104 -6.54 0.72 10.38
N LYS A 105 -6.75 1.97 9.93
CA LYS A 105 -8.04 2.41 9.36
C LYS A 105 -8.43 1.59 8.13
N ILE A 106 -7.50 1.37 7.19
CA ILE A 106 -7.73 0.54 6.00
C ILE A 106 -8.06 -0.90 6.42
N GLY A 107 -7.28 -1.48 7.33
CA GLY A 107 -7.47 -2.85 7.80
C GLY A 107 -8.77 -3.08 8.59
N SER A 108 -9.29 -2.05 9.25
CA SER A 108 -10.52 -2.13 10.06
C SER A 108 -11.79 -1.81 9.27
N ALA A 109 -11.68 -1.14 8.12
CA ALA A 109 -12.80 -0.82 7.23
C ALA A 109 -13.19 -1.99 6.32
N GLY A 110 -12.33 -3.01 6.25
CA GLY A 110 -12.65 -4.33 5.76
C GLY A 110 -13.30 -5.12 6.86
#